data_AF-A0A2D8UC40-F1
#
_entry.id   AF-A0A2D8UC40-F1
#
_cell.length_a   1.000
_cell.length_b   1.000
_cell.length_c   1.000
_cell.angle_alpha   90.00
_cell.angle_beta   90.00
_cell.angle_gamma   90.00
#
_symmetry.space_group_name_H-M   'P 1'
#
loop_
_entity.id
_entity.type
_entity.pdbx_description
1 polymer ?
#
loop_
_entity_poly.entity_id
_entity_poly.type
_entity_poly.pdbx_seq_one_letter_code
_entity_poly.pdbx_strand_id
1 'polypeptide(L)'
;MLHRQLRNALEEIFGVRFVTQALNEESTAYNVLYDRPDEFKKAILKFGKLNYREEQTIYVDNLDNDLKIALVCSLLHNGTRELVSELGLNYL
;
A
#
# COMPACT_ATOMS: atom_id res chain seq x y z
N MET A 1 6.83 -17.86 -0.64
CA MET A 1 6.38 -17.71 -2.04
C MET A 1 5.38 -16.57 -2.22
N LEU A 2 4.37 -16.41 -1.34
CA LEU A 2 3.35 -15.34 -1.43
C LEU A 2 3.93 -13.91 -1.55
N HIS A 3 4.96 -13.58 -0.74
CA HIS A 3 5.58 -12.24 -0.77
C HIS A 3 6.21 -11.89 -2.13
N ARG A 4 6.69 -12.87 -2.90
CA ARG A 4 7.32 -12.61 -4.21
C ARG A 4 6.28 -12.32 -5.29
N GLN A 5 5.17 -13.05 -5.29
CA GLN A 5 4.07 -12.81 -6.23
C GLN A 5 3.38 -11.49 -5.96
N LEU A 6 3.11 -11.18 -4.69
CA LEU A 6 2.53 -9.90 -4.28
C LEU A 6 3.45 -8.73 -4.64
N ARG A 7 4.76 -8.87 -4.38
CA ARG A 7 5.74 -7.87 -4.75
C ARG A 7 5.77 -7.63 -6.26
N ASN A 8 5.84 -8.68 -7.08
CA ASN A 8 5.81 -8.53 -8.54
C ASN A 8 4.53 -7.80 -9.01
N ALA A 9 3.37 -8.16 -8.46
CA ALA A 9 2.11 -7.50 -8.80
C ALA A 9 2.13 -6.00 -8.46
N LEU A 10 2.65 -5.64 -7.29
CA LEU A 10 2.80 -4.24 -6.89
C LEU A 10 3.85 -3.51 -7.72
N GLU A 11 4.94 -4.17 -8.11
CA GLU A 11 5.95 -3.59 -9.01
C GLU A 11 5.39 -3.30 -10.40
N GLU A 12 4.43 -4.08 -10.88
CA GLU A 12 3.72 -3.80 -12.13
C GLU A 12 2.72 -2.63 -12.01
N ILE A 13 2.13 -2.43 -10.82
CA ILE A 13 1.14 -1.37 -10.58
C ILE A 13 1.80 -0.03 -10.27
N PHE A 14 2.77 -0.02 -9.37
CA PHE A 14 3.44 1.19 -8.86
C PHE A 14 4.77 1.47 -9.55
N GLY A 15 5.35 0.49 -10.24
CA GLY A 15 6.70 0.56 -10.81
C GLY A 15 7.78 0.04 -9.86
N VAL A 16 8.72 -0.73 -10.41
CA VAL A 16 9.83 -1.37 -9.67
C VAL A 16 10.63 -0.38 -8.82
N ARG A 17 10.94 0.80 -9.38
CA ARG A 17 11.71 1.84 -8.70
C ARG A 17 10.94 2.40 -7.50
N PHE A 18 9.66 2.67 -7.69
CA PHE A 18 8.81 3.22 -6.63
C PHE A 18 8.65 2.22 -5.50
N VAL A 19 8.34 0.95 -5.79
CA VAL A 19 8.20 -0.08 -4.76
C VAL A 19 9.48 -0.22 -3.94
N THR A 20 10.63 -0.24 -4.62
CA THR A 20 11.93 -0.31 -3.93
C THR A 20 12.18 0.91 -3.04
N GLN A 21 11.85 2.11 -3.52
CA GLN A 21 11.99 3.34 -2.74
C GLN A 21 11.04 3.36 -1.53
N ALA A 22 9.75 3.07 -1.74
CA ALA A 22 8.73 3.08 -0.71
C ALA A 22 9.08 2.15 0.46
N LEU A 23 9.67 0.98 0.19
CA LEU A 23 10.13 0.06 1.23
C LEU A 23 11.27 0.63 2.11
N ASN A 24 11.98 1.67 1.67
CA ASN A 24 12.96 2.39 2.47
C ASN A 24 12.36 3.63 3.18
N GLU A 25 11.07 3.92 2.96
CA GLU A 25 10.37 5.07 3.53
C GLU A 25 9.31 4.63 4.56
N GLU A 26 9.66 3.65 5.40
CA GLU A 26 8.73 3.12 6.41
C GLU A 26 8.19 4.19 7.35
N SER A 27 8.98 5.22 7.69
CA SER A 27 8.55 6.33 8.54
C SER A 27 7.39 7.10 7.92
N THR A 28 7.39 7.28 6.59
CA THR A 28 6.29 7.92 5.86
C THR A 28 5.02 7.08 5.96
N ALA A 29 5.14 5.75 5.83
CA ALA A 29 4.01 4.84 5.99
C ALA A 29 3.44 4.89 7.42
N TYR A 30 4.30 4.90 8.45
CA TYR A 30 3.86 5.05 9.83
C TYR A 30 3.11 6.38 10.04
N ASN A 31 3.66 7.50 9.57
CA ASN A 31 3.01 8.81 9.69
C ASN A 31 1.61 8.80 9.06
N VAL A 32 1.45 8.23 7.86
CA VAL A 32 0.14 8.12 7.22
C VAL A 32 -0.84 7.27 8.04
N LEU A 33 -0.38 6.14 8.58
CA LEU A 33 -1.22 5.25 9.39
C LEU A 33 -1.67 5.89 10.70
N TYR A 34 -0.86 6.78 11.30
CA TYR A 34 -1.19 7.48 12.54
C TYR A 34 -1.94 8.79 12.31
N ASP A 35 -1.48 9.62 11.37
CA ASP A 35 -1.97 10.98 11.19
C ASP A 35 -3.19 11.05 10.26
N ARG A 36 -3.28 10.12 9.31
CA ARG A 36 -4.35 10.07 8.28
C ARG A 36 -4.98 8.68 8.13
N PRO A 37 -5.35 7.98 9.23
CA PRO A 37 -5.82 6.59 9.18
C PRO A 37 -7.08 6.41 8.33
N ASP A 38 -8.01 7.37 8.35
CA ASP A 38 -9.26 7.27 7.58
C ASP A 38 -9.03 7.41 6.07
N GLU A 39 -8.08 8.24 5.66
CA GLU A 39 -7.70 8.38 4.27
C GLU A 39 -7.00 7.12 3.78
N PHE A 40 -6.09 6.57 4.59
CA PHE A 40 -5.46 5.30 4.31
C PHE A 40 -6.48 4.15 4.19
N LYS A 41 -7.44 4.06 5.14
CA LYS A 41 -8.52 3.06 5.10
C LYS A 41 -9.32 3.14 3.81
N LYS A 42 -9.74 4.34 3.41
CA LYS A 42 -10.43 4.53 2.12
C LYS A 42 -9.54 4.11 0.96
N ALA A 43 -8.25 4.43 1.03
CA ALA A 43 -7.29 4.15 -0.02
C ALA A 43 -7.13 2.64 -0.26
N ILE A 44 -6.84 1.88 0.80
CA ILE A 44 -6.59 0.44 0.73
C ILE A 44 -7.86 -0.36 0.43
N LEU A 45 -9.01 0.04 0.99
CA LEU A 45 -10.28 -0.61 0.69
C LEU A 45 -10.69 -0.42 -0.76
N LYS A 46 -10.47 0.78 -1.32
CA LYS A 46 -10.75 1.02 -2.74
C LYS A 46 -9.76 0.26 -3.62
N PHE A 47 -8.47 0.28 -3.29
CA PHE A 47 -7.44 -0.50 -4.01
C PHE A 47 -7.79 -2.00 -4.08
N GLY A 48 -8.18 -2.59 -2.95
CA GLY A 48 -8.54 -4.02 -2.87
C GLY A 48 -9.86 -4.40 -3.56
N LYS A 49 -10.73 -3.43 -3.89
CA LYS A 49 -11.98 -3.68 -4.64
C LYS A 49 -11.81 -3.66 -6.15
N LEU A 50 -10.67 -3.15 -6.65
CA LEU A 50 -10.39 -3.09 -8.09
C LEU A 50 -9.91 -4.46 -8.56
N ASN A 51 -10.50 -4.94 -9.66
CA ASN A 51 -10.27 -6.31 -10.14
C ASN A 51 -9.20 -6.37 -11.22
N TYR A 52 -8.93 -5.24 -11.89
CA TYR A 52 -8.01 -5.16 -13.01
C TYR A 52 -6.78 -4.32 -12.66
N ARG A 53 -5.62 -4.76 -13.16
CA ARG A 53 -4.34 -4.06 -12.93
C ARG A 53 -4.36 -2.64 -13.47
N GLU A 54 -4.96 -2.43 -14.62
CA GLU A 54 -5.10 -1.09 -15.23
C GLU A 54 -5.91 -0.14 -14.34
N GLU A 55 -7.01 -0.62 -13.77
CA GLU A 55 -7.80 0.17 -12.81
C GLU A 55 -6.99 0.51 -11.56
N GLN A 56 -6.22 -0.46 -11.04
CA GLN A 56 -5.34 -0.26 -9.90
C GLN A 56 -4.26 0.78 -10.20
N THR A 57 -3.62 0.71 -11.37
CA THR A 57 -2.61 1.68 -11.82
C THR A 57 -3.20 3.08 -11.93
N ILE A 58 -4.32 3.24 -12.66
CA ILE A 58 -5.01 4.53 -12.78
C ILE A 58 -5.39 5.07 -11.40
N TYR A 59 -5.88 4.20 -10.53
CA TYR A 59 -6.28 4.61 -9.19
C TYR A 59 -5.10 5.09 -8.36
N VAL A 60 -4.01 4.32 -8.30
CA VAL A 60 -2.85 4.71 -7.51
C VAL A 60 -2.22 5.95 -8.08
N ASP A 61 -2.16 6.14 -9.41
CA ASP A 61 -1.59 7.35 -10.03
C ASP A 61 -2.21 8.65 -9.50
N ASN A 62 -3.50 8.62 -9.16
CA ASN A 62 -4.25 9.74 -8.61
C ASN A 62 -4.11 9.93 -7.09
N LEU A 63 -3.41 9.04 -6.38
CA LEU A 63 -3.14 9.19 -4.94
C LEU A 63 -1.93 10.08 -4.68
N ASP A 64 -1.91 10.73 -3.53
CA ASP A 64 -0.71 11.39 -3.03
C ASP A 64 0.41 10.36 -2.74
N ASN A 65 1.65 10.84 -2.80
CA ASN A 65 2.82 9.96 -2.68
C ASN A 65 2.89 9.25 -1.32
N ASP A 66 2.49 9.92 -0.24
CA ASP A 66 2.54 9.34 1.10
C ASP A 66 1.54 8.18 1.21
N LEU A 67 0.32 8.34 0.67
CA LEU A 67 -0.66 7.25 0.57
C LEU A 67 -0.15 6.09 -0.30
N LYS A 68 0.53 6.37 -1.41
CA LYS A 68 1.14 5.32 -2.26
C LYS A 68 2.21 4.53 -1.48
N ILE A 69 3.07 5.23 -0.75
CA ILE A 69 4.12 4.62 0.09
C ILE A 69 3.47 3.76 1.18
N ALA A 70 2.48 4.30 1.89
CA ALA A 70 1.75 3.58 2.92
C ALA A 70 1.07 2.31 2.39
N LEU A 71 0.47 2.35 1.20
CA LEU A 71 -0.11 1.17 0.55
C LEU A 71 0.95 0.09 0.28
N VAL A 72 2.07 0.44 -0.33
CA VAL A 72 3.14 -0.52 -0.61
C VAL A 72 3.70 -1.13 0.68
N CYS A 73 4.00 -0.29 1.68
CA CYS A 73 4.49 -0.75 2.98
C CYS A 73 3.47 -1.64 3.68
N SER A 74 2.20 -1.24 3.75
CA SER A 74 1.15 -2.05 4.40
C SER A 74 1.01 -3.46 3.80
N LEU A 75 1.28 -3.63 2.51
CA LEU A 75 1.15 -4.91 1.82
C LEU A 75 2.42 -5.76 1.85
N LEU A 76 3.61 -5.15 1.86
CA LEU A 76 4.90 -5.84 1.72
C LEU A 76 5.80 -5.81 2.95
N HIS A 77 5.63 -4.83 3.83
CA HIS A 77 6.46 -4.61 5.02
C HIS A 77 5.75 -5.12 6.29
N ASN A 78 6.41 -6.01 7.03
CA ASN A 78 5.81 -6.70 8.17
C ASN A 78 5.48 -5.74 9.33
N GLY A 79 6.32 -4.73 9.60
CA GLY A 79 6.08 -3.80 10.72
C GLY A 79 4.81 -2.95 10.55
N THR A 80 4.50 -2.56 9.32
CA THR A 80 3.28 -1.80 9.00
C THR A 80 2.03 -2.67 8.92
N ARG A 81 2.17 -4.00 8.74
CA ARG A 81 1.03 -4.93 8.73
C ARG A 81 0.36 -5.06 10.09
N GLU A 82 1.14 -5.03 11.17
CA GLU A 82 0.58 -5.08 12.53
C GLU A 82 -0.33 -3.88 12.80
N LEU A 83 0.10 -2.68 12.41
CA LEU A 83 -0.71 -1.46 12.52
C LEU A 83 -1.96 -1.47 11.65
N VAL A 84 -1.90 -2.07 10.46
CA VAL A 84 -3.07 -2.20 9.59
C VAL A 84 -4.13 -3.10 10.24
N SER A 85 -3.71 -4.16 10.94
CA SER A 85 -4.61 -5.01 11.73
C SER A 85 -5.26 -4.22 12.88
N GLU A 86 -4.51 -3.36 13.57
CA GLU A 86 -5.05 -2.48 14.62
C GLU A 86 -6.09 -1.47 14.08
N LEU A 87 -5.96 -1.06 12.82
CA LEU A 87 -6.93 -0.21 12.14
C LEU A 87 -8.25 -0.94 11.80
N GLY A 88 -8.40 -2.21 12.17
CA GLY A 88 -9.58 -3.04 11.87
C GLY A 88 -9.64 -3.49 10.41
N LEU A 89 -8.55 -3.31 9.67
CA LEU A 89 -8.38 -3.78 8.31
C LEU A 89 -7.72 -5.16 8.35
N ASN A 90 -8.41 -6.14 8.96
CA ASN A 90 -8.01 -7.54 8.90
C ASN A 90 -8.32 -8.08 7.50
N TYR A 91 -7.54 -7.64 6.51
CA TYR A 91 -7.55 -8.19 5.16
C TYR A 91 -6.19 -8.83 4.91
N LEU A 92 -6.02 -10.03 5.47
CA LEU A 92 -5.18 -11.13 4.99
C LEU A 92 -5.54 -12.41 5.77
#